data_AF-A0A212PIT9-F1
#
_entry.id   AF-A0A212PIT9-F1
#
_cell.length_a   1.000
_cell.length_b   1.000
_cell.length_c   1.000
_cell.angle_alpha   90.00
_cell.angle_beta   90.00
_cell.angle_gamma   90.00
#
_symmetry.space_group_name_H-M   'P 1'
#
loop_
_entity.id
_entity.type
_entity.pdbx_description
1 polymer ?
#
loop_
_entity_poly.entity_id
_entity_poly.type
_entity_poly.pdbx_seq_one_letter_code
_entity_poly.pdbx_strand_id
1 'polypeptide(L)'
;MKLEFKNIADREEPFFLLDCLGCGEEISVPERDMKTTKPVECGQCSHIRYLSYREYTLITDRFAAQLLMRAGLRARASRRDIPA
;
A
#
# COMPACT_ATOMS: atom_id res chain seq x y z
N MET A 1 0.91 -12.05 -14.74
CA MET A 1 0.55 -10.79 -14.04
C MET A 1 1.81 -10.18 -13.45
N LYS A 2 2.04 -8.90 -13.73
CA LYS A 2 3.30 -8.17 -13.52
C LYS A 2 3.01 -6.96 -12.64
N LEU A 3 3.55 -6.93 -11.43
CA LEU A 3 3.52 -5.74 -10.58
C LEU A 3 4.85 -5.02 -10.80
N GLU A 4 4.83 -3.82 -11.36
CA GLU A 4 6.05 -3.04 -11.63
C GLU A 4 6.12 -1.83 -10.71
N PHE A 5 7.29 -1.62 -10.11
CA PHE A 5 7.60 -0.42 -9.35
C PHE A 5 8.39 0.52 -10.26
N LYS A 6 7.74 1.57 -10.77
CA LYS A 6 8.37 2.58 -11.61
C LYS A 6 8.45 3.91 -10.86
N ASN A 7 9.67 4.43 -10.72
CA ASN A 7 9.88 5.85 -10.46
C ASN A 7 9.54 6.59 -11.75
N ILE A 8 8.37 7.22 -11.79
CA ILE A 8 8.00 8.12 -12.89
C ILE A 8 8.82 9.40 -12.69
N ALA A 9 9.69 9.73 -13.64
CA ALA A 9 10.40 11.01 -13.65
C ALA A 9 9.36 12.14 -13.54
N ASP A 10 9.57 13.10 -12.63
CA ASP A 10 8.68 14.21 -12.21
C ASP A 10 7.66 13.97 -11.08
N ARG A 11 7.67 12.83 -10.38
CA ARG A 11 6.91 12.69 -9.12
C ARG A 11 7.79 12.16 -7.99
N GLU A 12 7.96 12.96 -6.93
CA GLU A 12 8.75 12.60 -5.73
C GLU A 12 8.16 11.44 -4.93
N GLU A 13 6.89 11.10 -5.14
CA GLU A 13 6.21 10.07 -4.37
C GLU A 13 6.10 8.73 -5.11
N PRO A 14 6.31 7.61 -4.40
CA PRO A 14 6.14 6.28 -4.95
C PRO A 14 4.66 5.93 -5.20
N PHE A 15 4.40 5.16 -6.25
CA PHE A 15 3.06 4.68 -6.65
C PHE A 15 3.02 3.16 -6.73
N PHE A 16 1.86 2.59 -6.42
CA PHE A 16 1.51 1.22 -6.78
C PHE A 16 0.73 1.21 -8.09
N LEU A 17 1.14 0.35 -9.01
CA LEU A 17 0.48 0.12 -10.29
C LEU A 17 -0.29 -1.20 -10.21
N LEU A 18 -1.58 -1.15 -10.52
CA LEU A 18 -2.53 -2.25 -10.33
C LEU A 18 -3.37 -2.42 -11.59
N ASP A 19 -3.55 -3.64 -12.08
CA ASP A 19 -4.43 -3.87 -13.24
C ASP A 19 -5.91 -3.73 -12.84
N CYS A 20 -6.71 -3.06 -13.65
CA CYS A 20 -8.17 -3.07 -13.54
C CYS A 20 -8.76 -4.35 -14.14
N LEU A 21 -9.57 -5.08 -13.37
CA LEU A 21 -10.22 -6.31 -13.86
C LEU A 21 -11.41 -6.05 -14.81
N GLY A 22 -11.92 -4.82 -14.85
CA GLY A 22 -13.02 -4.44 -15.73
C GLY A 22 -12.55 -4.06 -17.14
N CYS A 23 -11.60 -3.12 -17.23
CA CYS A 23 -11.14 -2.56 -18.50
C CYS A 23 -9.69 -2.91 -18.87
N GLY A 24 -8.94 -3.57 -18.00
CA GLY A 24 -7.53 -3.93 -18.24
C GLY A 24 -6.53 -2.77 -18.08
N GLU A 25 -7.02 -1.55 -17.80
CA GLU A 25 -6.18 -0.36 -17.62
C GLU A 25 -5.42 -0.38 -16.29
N GLU A 26 -4.30 0.34 -16.26
CA GLU A 26 -3.46 0.46 -15.08
C GLU A 26 -4.02 1.52 -14.11
N ILE A 27 -4.27 1.12 -12.87
CA ILE A 27 -4.68 1.99 -11.77
C ILE A 27 -3.42 2.38 -11.01
N SER A 28 -3.11 3.68 -11.01
CA SER A 28 -2.01 4.25 -10.22
C SER A 28 -2.53 4.74 -8.86
N VAL A 29 -1.99 4.18 -7.78
CA VAL A 29 -2.36 4.56 -6.41
C VAL A 29 -1.12 5.09 -5.69
N PRO A 30 -1.10 6.35 -5.23
CA PRO A 30 0.00 6.88 -4.42
C PRO A 30 0.23 6.01 -3.18
N GLU A 31 1.50 5.78 -2.81
CA GLU A 31 1.86 4.95 -1.65
C GLU A 31 1.19 5.45 -0.36
N ARG A 32 1.10 6.77 -0.18
CA ARG A 32 0.45 7.42 0.98
C ARG A 32 -1.06 7.14 1.09
N ASP A 33 -1.72 6.92 -0.05
CA ASP A 33 -3.16 6.72 -0.15
C ASP A 33 -3.52 5.24 -0.14
N MET A 34 -2.52 4.38 -0.30
CA MET A 34 -2.69 2.95 -0.35
C MET A 34 -3.11 2.39 1.01
N LYS A 35 -4.32 1.82 1.05
CA LYS A 35 -4.88 1.19 2.25
C LYS A 35 -5.22 -0.25 1.93
N THR A 36 -4.51 -1.19 2.53
CA THR A 36 -4.71 -2.64 2.33
C THR A 36 -6.10 -3.13 2.76
N THR A 37 -6.81 -2.34 3.57
CA THR A 37 -8.17 -2.63 4.04
C THR A 37 -9.28 -2.02 3.18
N LYS A 38 -8.95 -1.20 2.18
CA LYS A 38 -9.93 -0.54 1.32
C LYS A 38 -9.88 -1.10 -0.11
N PRO A 39 -11.03 -1.16 -0.80
CA PRO A 39 -11.03 -1.47 -2.21
C PRO A 39 -10.44 -0.30 -3.01
N VAL A 40 -9.93 -0.62 -4.19
CA VAL A 40 -9.40 0.32 -5.17
C VAL A 40 -10.44 0.51 -6.27
N GLU A 41 -10.70 1.76 -6.63
CA GLU A 41 -11.59 2.12 -7.73
C GLU A 41 -10.77 2.51 -8.96
N CYS A 42 -11.13 1.96 -10.12
CA CYS A 42 -10.56 2.36 -11.39
C CYS A 42 -11.14 3.71 -11.83
N GLY A 43 -10.29 4.73 -12.02
CA GLY A 43 -10.74 6.06 -12.46
C GLY A 43 -11.34 6.12 -13.87
N GLN A 44 -11.19 5.05 -14.68
CA GLN A 44 -11.61 5.04 -16.08
C GLN A 44 -12.95 4.33 -16.32
N CYS A 45 -13.20 3.21 -15.63
CA CYS A 45 -14.45 2.46 -15.75
C CYS A 45 -15.25 2.34 -14.45
N SER A 46 -14.81 3.02 -13.37
CA SER A 46 -15.40 2.96 -12.02
C SER A 46 -15.50 1.54 -11.44
N HIS A 47 -14.76 0.58 -12.00
CA HIS A 47 -14.72 -0.78 -11.47
C HIS A 47 -14.00 -0.79 -10.13
N ILE A 48 -14.66 -1.36 -9.12
CA ILE A 48 -14.14 -1.47 -7.75
C ILE A 48 -13.61 -2.88 -7.52
N ARG A 49 -12.38 -3.00 -7.05
CA ARG A 49 -11.79 -4.29 -6.68
C ARG A 49 -11.02 -4.25 -5.37
N TYR A 50 -10.98 -5.37 -4.70
CA TYR A 50 -10.05 -5.58 -3.60
C TYR A 50 -8.69 -6.03 -4.12
N LEU A 51 -7.67 -5.86 -3.28
CA LEU A 51 -6.36 -6.44 -3.54
C LEU A 51 -6.46 -7.95 -3.44
N SER A 52 -5.82 -8.64 -4.37
CA SER A 52 -5.56 -10.07 -4.23
C SER A 52 -4.61 -10.30 -3.06
N TYR A 53 -4.61 -11.52 -2.52
CA TYR A 53 -3.69 -11.91 -1.44
C TYR A 53 -2.22 -11.66 -1.82
N ARG A 54 -1.84 -11.94 -3.07
CA ARG A 54 -0.49 -11.68 -3.58
C ARG A 54 -0.14 -10.20 -3.54
N GLU A 55 -1.01 -9.33 -4.06
CA GLU A 55 -0.79 -7.88 -4.02
C GLU A 55 -0.70 -7.38 -2.57
N TYR A 56 -1.60 -7.85 -1.70
CA TYR A 56 -1.57 -7.54 -0.28
C TYR A 56 -0.22 -7.89 0.37
N THR A 57 0.31 -9.09 0.11
CA THR A 57 1.60 -9.52 0.68
C THR A 57 2.76 -8.67 0.17
N LEU A 58 2.81 -8.35 -1.13
CA LEU A 58 3.86 -7.52 -1.72
C LEU A 58 3.87 -6.10 -1.15
N ILE A 59 2.68 -5.51 -0.99
CA ILE A 59 2.53 -4.19 -0.40
C ILE A 59 2.96 -4.22 1.07
N THR A 60 2.51 -5.22 1.82
CA THR A 60 2.81 -5.35 3.26
C THR A 60 4.31 -5.60 3.51
N ASP A 61 4.95 -6.43 2.68
CA ASP A 61 6.40 -6.68 2.73
C ASP A 61 7.19 -5.39 2.50
N ARG A 62 6.79 -4.59 1.51
CA ARG A 62 7.41 -3.29 1.24
C ARG A 62 7.30 -2.33 2.41
N PHE A 63 6.17 -2.35 3.12
CA PHE A 63 5.98 -1.57 4.34
C PHE A 63 6.52 -2.25 5.61
N ALA A 64 7.02 -3.48 5.55
CA ALA A 64 7.34 -4.27 6.74
C ALA A 64 8.34 -3.55 7.64
N ALA A 65 9.39 -2.95 7.08
CA ALA A 65 10.36 -2.18 7.85
C ALA A 65 9.72 -0.97 8.57
N GLN A 66 8.82 -0.23 7.89
CA GLN A 66 8.12 0.91 8.48
C GLN A 66 7.10 0.47 9.55
N LEU A 67 6.41 -0.64 9.31
CA LEU A 67 5.47 -1.26 10.26
C LEU A 67 6.19 -1.75 11.51
N LEU A 68 7.35 -2.40 11.35
CA LEU A 68 8.21 -2.84 12.45
C LEU A 68 8.78 -1.66 13.25
N MET A 69 9.23 -0.59 12.58
CA MET A 69 9.66 0.64 13.26
C MET A 69 8.53 1.26 14.11
N ARG A 70 7.32 1.35 13.56
CA ARG A 70 6.15 1.86 14.31
C ARG A 70 5.74 0.94 15.46
N ALA A 71 5.81 -0.38 15.29
CA ALA A 71 5.54 -1.34 16.35
C ALA A 71 6.57 -1.25 17.49
N GLY A 72 7.85 -1.11 17.15
CA GLY A 72 8.93 -0.91 18.12
C GLY A 72 8.80 0.40 18.90
N LEU A 73 8.35 1.48 18.26
CA LEU A 73 8.06 2.76 18.93
C LEU A 73 6.88 2.64 19.91
N ARG A 74 5.81 1.91 19.56
CA ARG A 74 4.67 1.65 20.47
C ARG A 74 5.06 0.80 21.67
N ALA A 75 5.88 -0.24 21.48
CA ALA A 75 6.38 -1.07 22.58
C ALA A 75 7.24 -0.28 23.58
N ARG A 76 7.97 0.74 23.12
CA ARG A 76 8.76 1.64 24.00
C ARG A 76 7.90 2.67 24.73
N ALA A 77 6.86 3.21 24.11
CA ALA A 77 5.91 4.10 24.78
C ALA A 77 5.16 3.39 25.92
N SER A 78 4.65 2.18 25.67
CA SER A 78 3.93 1.38 26.68
C SER A 78 4.77 1.00 27.91
N ARG A 79 6.11 0.94 27.80
CA ARG A 79 6.99 0.65 28.95
C ARG A 79 7.26 1.85 29.85
N ARG A 80 7.06 3.09 29.38
CA ARG A 80 7.23 4.30 30.20
C ARG A 80 6.02 4.59 31.09
N ASP A 81 4.87 3.99 30.79
CA ASP A 81 3.61 4.22 31.52
C ASP A 81 3.31 3.16 32.59
N ILE A 82 4.29 2.33 32.97
CA ILE A 82 4.17 1.38 34.08
C ILE A 82 4.74 2.07 35.34
N PRO A 83 3.89 2.54 36.28
CA PRO A 83 4.41 3.02 37.56
C PRO A 83 5.08 1.86 38.31
N ALA A 84 6.23 2.17 38.90
CA ALA A 84 7.04 1.23 39.69
C ALA A 84 6.31 0.72 40.94
#